data_AF-A0A2W6UJ93-F1
#
_entry.id   AF-A0A2W6UJ93-F1
#
_cell.length_a   1.000
_cell.length_b   1.000
_cell.length_c   1.000
_cell.angle_alpha   90.00
_cell.angle_beta   90.00
_cell.angle_gamma   90.00
#
_symmetry.space_group_name_H-M   'P 1'
#
loop_
_entity.id
_entity.type
_entity.pdbx_description
1 polymer ?
#
loop_
_entity_poly.entity_id
_entity_poly.type
_entity_poly.pdbx_seq_one_letter_code
_entity_poly.pdbx_strand_id
1 'polypeptide(L)'
;MTEKTFTLEINGYEYEMPYWTFPWIRTAVGDLKEGGVPLNLRAPNSVDLWIKADYQVEFFFDDPRDPEIPESLTDRERHLYMDIFDGDRAYGHRVLDVSHDDGDPLLWEWDDPKYRERP
;
A
#
# COMPACT_ATOMS: atom_id res chain seq x y z
N MET A 1 0.18 21.72 -11.34
CA MET A 1 -1.00 20.88 -11.58
C MET A 1 -1.38 20.33 -10.22
N THR A 2 -2.66 20.37 -9.85
CA THR A 2 -3.13 19.67 -8.65
C THR A 2 -2.98 18.18 -8.94
N GLU A 3 -2.28 17.46 -8.08
CA GLU A 3 -2.15 16.02 -8.22
C GLU A 3 -3.54 15.38 -8.07
N LYS A 4 -3.89 14.43 -8.94
CA LYS A 4 -5.20 13.75 -8.87
C LYS A 4 -5.19 12.75 -7.73
N THR A 5 -6.30 12.70 -7.00
CA THR A 5 -6.44 11.91 -5.79
C THR A 5 -7.70 11.05 -5.83
N PHE A 6 -7.66 9.91 -5.15
CA PHE A 6 -8.79 9.01 -4.90
C PHE A 6 -9.04 8.92 -3.40
N THR A 7 -10.24 8.51 -3.01
CA THR A 7 -10.57 8.27 -1.60
C THR A 7 -10.36 6.80 -1.25
N LEU A 8 -9.43 6.55 -0.33
CA LEU A 8 -9.28 5.27 0.35
C LEU A 8 -10.20 5.26 1.57
N GLU A 9 -11.16 4.35 1.62
CA GLU A 9 -12.04 4.15 2.77
C GLU A 9 -11.63 2.89 3.54
N ILE A 10 -11.42 3.02 4.84
CA ILE A 10 -11.06 1.91 5.73
C ILE A 10 -11.98 1.96 6.95
N ASN A 11 -12.87 0.96 7.08
CA ASN A 11 -13.84 0.86 8.19
C ASN A 11 -14.64 2.16 8.45
N GLY A 12 -15.06 2.85 7.40
CA GLY A 12 -15.83 4.09 7.44
C GLY A 12 -15.00 5.37 7.65
N TYR A 13 -13.66 5.27 7.64
CA TYR A 13 -12.77 6.43 7.66
C TYR A 13 -12.20 6.67 6.26
N GLU A 14 -12.31 7.91 5.80
CA GLU A 14 -11.88 8.33 4.46
C GLU A 14 -10.52 9.02 4.50
N TYR A 15 -9.66 8.65 3.56
CA TYR A 15 -8.32 9.19 3.38
C TYR A 15 -8.11 9.55 1.91
N GLU A 16 -7.66 10.77 1.66
CA GLU A 16 -7.33 11.21 0.30
C GLU A 16 -5.91 10.76 -0.07
N MET A 17 -5.77 10.09 -1.21
CA MET A 17 -4.54 9.45 -1.65
C MET A 17 -4.22 9.81 -3.10
N PRO A 18 -2.95 10.05 -3.47
CA PRO A 18 -2.57 10.29 -4.87
C PRO A 18 -2.86 9.07 -5.76
N TYR A 19 -3.30 9.29 -7.00
CA TYR A 19 -3.62 8.24 -7.97
C TYR A 19 -2.50 7.21 -8.15
N TRP A 20 -1.23 7.65 -8.16
CA TRP A 20 -0.09 6.75 -8.37
C TRP A 20 0.03 5.68 -7.28
N THR A 21 -0.48 5.95 -6.07
CA THR A 21 -0.42 5.01 -4.94
C THR A 21 -1.45 3.86 -5.06
N PHE A 22 -2.50 4.04 -5.86
CA PHE A 22 -3.61 3.10 -5.98
C PHE A 22 -3.18 1.65 -6.29
N PRO A 23 -2.41 1.37 -7.36
CA PRO A 23 -2.05 -0.01 -7.69
C PRO A 23 -1.24 -0.69 -6.58
N TRP A 24 -0.44 0.06 -5.82
CA TRP A 24 0.33 -0.44 -4.69
C TRP A 24 -0.55 -0.81 -3.51
N ILE A 25 -1.41 0.12 -3.08
CA ILE A 25 -2.33 -0.09 -1.95
C ILE A 25 -3.31 -1.21 -2.29
N ARG A 26 -3.85 -1.24 -3.50
CA ARG A 26 -4.75 -2.30 -3.97
C ARG A 26 -4.10 -3.68 -3.93
N THR A 27 -2.85 -3.79 -4.38
CA THR A 27 -2.12 -5.06 -4.36
C THR A 27 -1.82 -5.51 -2.93
N ALA A 28 -1.34 -4.60 -2.08
CA ALA A 28 -1.05 -4.89 -0.67
C ALA A 28 -2.30 -5.31 0.12
N VAL A 29 -3.44 -4.67 -0.14
CA VAL A 29 -4.73 -5.06 0.45
C VAL A 29 -5.19 -6.41 -0.07
N GLY A 30 -5.03 -6.70 -1.37
CA GLY A 30 -5.32 -8.02 -1.94
C GLY A 30 -4.54 -9.12 -1.24
N ASP A 31 -3.23 -8.96 -1.11
CA ASP A 31 -2.38 -9.95 -0.44
C ASP A 31 -2.65 -10.05 1.06
N LEU A 32 -2.99 -8.94 1.73
CA LEU A 32 -3.45 -8.94 3.12
C LEU A 32 -4.68 -9.84 3.28
N LYS A 33 -5.63 -9.78 2.34
CA LYS A 33 -6.86 -10.60 2.35
C LYS A 33 -6.58 -12.08 2.08
N GLU A 34 -5.62 -12.38 1.21
CA GLU A 34 -5.26 -13.77 0.87
C GLU A 34 -4.34 -14.43 1.91
N GLY A 35 -3.34 -13.70 2.41
CA GLY A 35 -2.28 -14.20 3.28
C GLY A 35 -2.51 -13.97 4.77
N GLY A 36 -3.43 -13.08 5.17
CA GLY A 36 -3.78 -12.83 6.57
C GLY A 36 -2.74 -12.04 7.37
N VAL A 37 -1.68 -11.54 6.73
CA VAL A 37 -0.59 -10.76 7.39
C VAL A 37 -0.98 -9.28 7.41
N PRO A 38 -1.14 -8.64 8.60
CA PRO A 38 -1.51 -7.24 8.71
C PRO A 38 -0.59 -6.29 7.92
N LEU A 39 -1.15 -5.18 7.44
CA LEU A 39 -0.48 -4.13 6.68
C LEU A 39 -0.39 -2.84 7.50
N ASN A 40 0.78 -2.24 7.60
CA ASN A 40 0.97 -0.86 8.00
C ASN A 40 1.13 -0.02 6.72
N LEU A 41 0.17 0.85 6.45
CA LEU A 41 0.19 1.78 5.32
C LEU A 41 0.67 3.14 5.82
N ARG A 42 1.80 3.61 5.29
CA ARG A 42 2.28 4.98 5.49
C ARG A 42 2.08 5.76 4.21
N ALA A 43 1.39 6.89 4.30
CA ALA A 43 1.04 7.69 3.14
C ALA A 43 1.27 9.19 3.41
N PRO A 44 1.16 10.05 2.38
CA PRO A 44 1.30 11.49 2.54
C PRO A 44 0.39 12.05 3.63
N ASN A 45 0.69 13.28 4.09
CA ASN A 45 -0.07 13.94 5.16
C ASN A 45 -0.06 13.21 6.51
N SER A 46 1.06 12.53 6.82
CA SER A 46 1.27 11.82 8.09
C SER A 46 0.26 10.70 8.35
N VAL A 47 -0.27 10.09 7.29
CA VAL A 47 -1.12 8.91 7.39
C VAL A 47 -0.27 7.70 7.76
N ASP A 48 -0.60 7.05 8.87
CA ASP A 48 -0.01 5.78 9.34
C ASP A 48 -1.16 4.89 9.82
N LEU A 49 -1.51 3.88 9.00
CA LEU A 49 -2.71 3.07 9.17
C LEU A 49 -2.37 1.60 9.32
N TRP A 50 -2.89 0.99 10.38
CA TRP A 50 -2.83 -0.45 10.56
C TRP A 50 -4.09 -1.11 10.01
N ILE A 51 -3.94 -1.84 8.90
CA ILE A 51 -4.99 -2.52 8.16
C ILE A 51 -4.89 -4.02 8.43
N LYS A 52 -5.95 -4.60 8.99
CA LYS A 52 -6.05 -6.04 9.27
C LYS A 52 -6.86 -6.75 8.20
N ALA A 53 -6.71 -8.07 8.12
CA ALA A 53 -7.37 -8.90 7.11
C ALA A 53 -8.92 -8.84 7.21
N ASP A 54 -9.48 -8.48 8.36
CA ASP A 54 -10.92 -8.33 8.60
C ASP A 54 -11.46 -6.92 8.31
N TYR A 55 -10.62 -5.93 8.02
CA TYR A 55 -11.07 -4.55 7.78
C TYR A 55 -11.76 -4.39 6.44
N GLN A 56 -12.87 -3.66 6.37
CA GLN A 56 -13.46 -3.26 5.10
C GLN A 56 -12.60 -2.16 4.49
N VAL A 57 -12.18 -2.36 3.23
CA VAL A 57 -11.33 -1.42 2.49
C VAL A 57 -11.96 -1.20 1.12
N GLU A 58 -12.28 0.05 0.81
CA GLU A 58 -12.89 0.46 -0.46
C GLU A 58 -12.09 1.59 -1.11
N PHE A 59 -12.18 1.67 -2.44
CA PHE A 59 -11.47 2.65 -3.25
C PHE A 59 -12.50 3.42 -4.08
N PHE A 60 -12.58 4.75 -3.88
CA PHE A 60 -13.51 5.60 -4.60
C PHE A 60 -12.77 6.62 -5.47
N PHE A 61 -13.23 6.77 -6.71
CA PHE A 61 -12.71 7.74 -7.68
C PHE A 61 -13.85 8.66 -8.11
N ASP A 62 -13.59 9.96 -8.17
CA ASP A 62 -14.58 10.97 -8.62
C ASP A 62 -15.05 10.69 -10.05
N ASP A 63 -14.12 10.31 -10.92
CA ASP A 63 -14.41 9.76 -12.25
C ASP A 63 -13.74 8.38 -12.39
N PRO A 64 -14.49 7.27 -12.20
CA PRO A 64 -13.96 5.92 -12.33
C PRO A 64 -13.47 5.56 -13.74
N ARG A 65 -13.71 6.41 -14.75
CA ARG A 65 -13.27 6.23 -16.13
C ARG A 65 -12.11 7.14 -16.51
N ASP A 66 -11.55 7.86 -15.54
CA ASP A 66 -10.41 8.73 -15.76
C ASP A 66 -9.21 7.90 -16.27
N PRO A 67 -8.68 8.19 -17.48
CA PRO A 67 -7.58 7.43 -18.07
C PRO A 67 -6.25 7.59 -17.32
N GLU A 68 -6.15 8.53 -16.38
CA GLU A 68 -4.97 8.68 -15.52
C GLU A 68 -5.00 7.75 -14.30
N ILE A 69 -6.11 7.03 -14.05
CA ILE A 69 -6.16 6.01 -13.00
C ILE A 69 -5.24 4.85 -13.41
N PRO A 70 -4.18 4.54 -12.63
CA PRO A 70 -3.31 3.42 -12.95
C PRO A 70 -4.05 2.09 -12.72
N GLU A 71 -4.09 1.19 -13.70
CA GLU A 71 -4.86 -0.06 -13.57
C GLU A 71 -4.15 -1.12 -12.70
N SER A 72 -2.81 -1.19 -12.80
CA SER A 72 -1.98 -2.21 -12.19
C SER A 72 -0.52 -1.80 -12.08
N LEU A 73 0.21 -2.45 -11.18
CA LEU A 73 1.67 -2.40 -11.15
C LEU A 73 2.25 -2.88 -12.49
N THR A 74 3.23 -2.17 -13.02
CA THR A 74 4.09 -2.61 -14.12
C THR A 74 4.91 -3.84 -13.71
N ASP A 75 5.52 -4.53 -14.68
CA ASP A 75 6.37 -5.71 -14.38
C ASP A 75 7.53 -5.37 -13.45
N ARG A 76 8.15 -4.19 -13.61
CA ARG A 76 9.24 -3.73 -12.73
C ARG A 76 8.73 -3.52 -11.30
N GLU A 77 7.63 -2.81 -11.15
CA GLU A 77 7.01 -2.51 -9.85
C GLU A 77 6.52 -3.78 -9.16
N ARG A 78 5.99 -4.74 -9.92
CA ARG A 78 5.62 -6.06 -9.42
C ARG A 78 6.84 -6.83 -8.90
N HIS A 79 7.99 -6.78 -9.56
CA HIS A 79 9.20 -7.40 -9.03
C HIS A 79 9.68 -6.72 -7.75
N LEU A 80 9.68 -5.38 -7.71
CA LEU A 80 10.02 -4.64 -6.48
C LEU A 80 9.07 -4.99 -5.33
N TYR A 81 7.79 -5.14 -5.64
CA TYR A 81 6.78 -5.61 -4.71
C TYR A 81 7.10 -7.02 -4.22
N MET A 82 7.24 -7.99 -5.12
CA MET A 82 7.50 -9.41 -4.78
C MET A 82 8.81 -9.63 -4.02
N ASP A 83 9.88 -8.88 -4.29
CA ASP A 83 11.17 -8.99 -3.60
C ASP A 83 11.05 -8.85 -2.07
N ILE A 84 10.01 -8.19 -1.58
CA ILE A 84 9.71 -8.02 -0.16
C ILE A 84 8.71 -9.07 0.36
N PHE A 85 7.93 -9.71 -0.51
CA PHE A 85 6.93 -10.72 -0.14
C PHE A 85 7.36 -12.18 -0.38
N ASP A 86 8.49 -12.42 -1.04
CA ASP A 86 9.10 -13.76 -1.22
C ASP A 86 9.92 -14.21 0.02
N GLY A 87 9.95 -13.37 1.07
CA GLY A 87 10.49 -13.68 2.40
C GLY A 87 9.53 -14.54 3.23
N ASP A 88 10.09 -15.50 3.95
CA ASP A 88 9.42 -16.58 4.70
C ASP A 88 8.16 -16.13 5.48
N ARG A 89 7.08 -16.92 5.42
CA ARG A 89 5.70 -16.60 5.85
C ARG A 89 5.48 -16.36 7.36
N ALA A 90 6.51 -15.98 8.11
CA ALA A 90 6.59 -16.15 9.57
C ALA A 90 6.51 -14.86 10.41
N TYR A 91 6.25 -13.69 9.82
CA TYR A 91 6.50 -12.42 10.51
C TYR A 91 5.29 -11.45 10.52
N GLY A 92 5.19 -10.67 11.61
CA GLY A 92 3.93 -10.21 12.19
C GLY A 92 3.23 -9.00 11.56
N HIS A 93 3.84 -8.32 10.58
CA HIS A 93 3.17 -7.33 9.71
C HIS A 93 4.07 -6.84 8.57
N ARG A 94 3.43 -6.34 7.52
CA ARG A 94 4.04 -5.74 6.32
C ARG A 94 3.93 -4.24 6.38
N VAL A 95 4.84 -3.51 5.74
CA VAL A 95 4.71 -2.07 5.63
C VAL A 95 4.83 -1.64 4.17
N LEU A 96 3.88 -0.81 3.76
CA LEU A 96 3.85 -0.11 2.49
C LEU A 96 3.99 1.38 2.80
N ASP A 97 5.11 1.98 2.43
CA ASP A 97 5.34 3.41 2.58
C ASP A 97 5.31 4.09 1.20
N VAL A 98 4.18 4.77 0.95
CA VAL A 98 3.90 5.60 -0.24
C VAL A 98 3.99 7.09 0.11
N SER A 99 4.63 7.46 1.22
CA SER A 99 4.72 8.86 1.67
C SER A 99 5.75 9.70 0.92
N HIS A 100 6.66 9.06 0.16
CA HIS A 100 7.73 9.74 -0.57
C HIS A 100 7.31 10.04 -2.02
N ASP A 101 7.51 11.29 -2.43
CA ASP A 101 7.11 11.90 -3.71
C ASP A 101 8.04 11.51 -4.89
N ASP A 102 8.92 10.53 -4.69
CA ASP A 102 9.93 10.12 -5.69
C ASP A 102 9.39 9.07 -6.68
N GLY A 103 8.09 8.71 -6.59
CA GLY A 103 7.36 7.87 -7.55
C GLY A 103 7.48 6.35 -7.34
N ASP A 104 8.46 5.88 -6.55
CA ASP A 104 8.61 4.47 -6.18
C ASP A 104 8.35 4.32 -4.66
N PRO A 105 7.43 3.44 -4.21
CA PRO A 105 7.20 3.24 -2.79
C PRO A 105 8.34 2.45 -2.14
N LEU A 106 8.47 2.63 -0.84
CA LEU A 106 9.34 1.81 -0.01
C LEU A 106 8.51 0.69 0.61
N LEU A 107 8.99 -0.55 0.51
CA LEU A 107 8.33 -1.72 1.11
C LEU A 107 9.31 -2.45 2.04
N TRP A 108 8.81 -2.97 3.15
CA TRP A 108 9.63 -3.73 4.09
C TRP A 108 8.80 -4.63 5.03
N GLU A 109 9.48 -5.60 5.63
CA GLU A 109 8.96 -6.47 6.70
C GLU A 109 9.65 -6.12 8.03
N TRP A 110 8.89 -5.73 9.06
CA TRP A 110 9.46 -5.24 10.32
C TRP A 110 9.85 -6.33 11.31
N ASP A 111 9.30 -7.52 11.16
CA ASP A 111 9.60 -8.65 12.04
C ASP A 111 10.73 -9.55 11.51
N ASP A 112 11.29 -9.24 10.33
CA ASP A 112 12.53 -9.84 9.86
C ASP A 112 13.71 -9.35 10.74
N PRO A 113 14.46 -10.26 11.39
CA PRO A 113 15.63 -9.94 12.20
C PRO A 113 16.65 -9.03 11.51
N LYS A 114 16.76 -9.05 10.19
CA LYS A 114 17.67 -8.24 9.37
C LYS A 114 17.32 -6.74 9.38
N TYR A 115 16.08 -6.37 9.70
CA TYR A 115 15.62 -4.98 9.72
C TYR A 115 15.44 -4.41 11.13
N ARG A 116 15.46 -5.24 12.18
CA ARG A 116 15.46 -4.80 13.59
C ARG A 116 16.72 -4.02 14.00
N GLU A 117 17.81 -4.11 13.24
CA GLU A 117 19.11 -3.52 13.59
C GLU A 117 19.44 -2.18 12.89
N ARG A 118 18.53 -1.58 12.13
CA ARG A 118 18.81 -0.25 11.56
C ARG A 118 18.43 0.86 12.56
N PRO A 119 19.39 1.77 12.88
CA PRO A 119 19.19 2.85 13.85
C PRO A 119 18.21 3.93 13.38
#